data_AF-K6A1F3-F1
#
_entry.id   AF-K6A1F3-F1
#
_cell.length_a   1.000
_cell.length_b   1.000
_cell.length_c   1.000
_cell.angle_alpha   90.00
_cell.angle_beta   90.00
_cell.angle_gamma   90.00
#
_symmetry.space_group_name_H-M   'P 1'
#
loop_
_entity.id
_entity.type
_entity.pdbx_description
1 polymer ?
#
loop_
_entity_poly.entity_id
_entity_poly.type
_entity_poly.pdbx_seq_one_letter_code
_entity_poly.pdbx_strand_id
1 'polypeptide(L)'
;MDIERILKTRENAIYYGIGEYQKDCFGWVGGNAPACFDDKYLSNKDNLYFYLTFQNPLNPNKQISIFTPEFDVALEYNTYPDCKLLLVEHELSSQSKSDRYKHPEIDEIYSIYEMSTEKDMPEKNCAIKFGGNVMPIQWGLDNDGKVVKDGNSFIFQINEICMKDISVFMAGCIYVYGKIEGNKVTNPFVAYWEYS
;
A
#
# COMPACT_ATOMS: atom_id res chain seq x y z
N MET A 1 -6.94 6.19 -18.15
CA MET A 1 -7.54 5.54 -16.96
C MET A 1 -8.74 6.35 -16.52
N ASP A 2 -9.89 5.71 -16.31
CA ASP A 2 -11.14 6.39 -15.92
C ASP A 2 -11.20 6.54 -14.39
N ILE A 3 -10.60 7.62 -13.89
CA ILE A 3 -10.51 7.94 -12.47
C ILE A 3 -11.91 8.11 -11.85
N GLU A 4 -12.86 8.61 -12.63
CA GLU A 4 -14.23 8.81 -12.16
C GLU A 4 -14.87 7.47 -11.80
N ARG A 5 -14.75 6.47 -12.67
CA ARG A 5 -15.30 5.12 -12.40
C ARG A 5 -14.55 4.36 -11.31
N ILE A 6 -13.26 4.62 -11.12
CA ILE A 6 -12.42 3.89 -10.14
C ILE A 6 -12.55 4.49 -8.73
N LEU A 7 -12.49 5.81 -8.60
CA LEU A 7 -12.38 6.48 -7.29
C LEU A 7 -13.63 7.26 -6.88
N LYS A 8 -14.50 7.67 -7.81
CA LYS A 8 -15.70 8.46 -7.50
C LYS A 8 -16.97 7.61 -7.49
N THR A 9 -17.30 6.99 -8.63
CA THR A 9 -18.48 6.11 -8.72
C THR A 9 -18.19 4.71 -8.20
N ARG A 10 -16.90 4.36 -8.04
CA ARG A 10 -16.42 3.07 -7.50
C ARG A 10 -16.98 1.86 -8.24
N GLU A 11 -17.30 2.03 -9.52
CA GLU A 11 -17.79 0.96 -10.40
C GLU A 11 -16.71 -0.06 -10.74
N ASN A 12 -15.46 0.40 -10.80
CA ASN A 12 -14.30 -0.40 -11.20
C ASN A 12 -13.19 -0.31 -10.14
N ALA A 13 -12.25 -1.24 -10.21
CA ALA A 13 -10.99 -1.21 -9.49
C ALA A 13 -9.88 -1.81 -10.36
N ILE A 14 -8.62 -1.55 -10.02
CA ILE A 14 -7.45 -2.17 -10.63
C ILE A 14 -6.86 -3.15 -9.62
N TYR A 15 -6.53 -4.34 -10.09
CA TYR A 15 -6.08 -5.44 -9.25
C TYR A 15 -4.65 -5.82 -9.59
N TYR A 16 -3.83 -5.97 -8.56
CA TYR A 16 -2.44 -6.40 -8.68
C TYR A 16 -2.20 -7.68 -7.91
N GLY A 17 -1.36 -8.54 -8.47
CA GLY A 17 -0.85 -9.76 -7.86
C GLY A 17 0.63 -9.63 -7.52
N ILE A 18 1.14 -10.60 -6.76
CA ILE A 18 2.58 -10.75 -6.53
C ILE A 18 3.08 -12.10 -7.04
N GLY A 19 4.34 -12.16 -7.45
CA GLY A 19 4.98 -13.37 -7.96
C GLY A 19 6.49 -13.28 -7.95
N GLU A 20 7.15 -14.24 -8.59
CA GLU A 20 8.61 -14.28 -8.70
C GLU A 20 9.17 -12.95 -9.22
N TYR A 21 10.27 -12.51 -8.62
CA TYR A 21 10.86 -11.22 -8.96
C TYR A 21 11.39 -11.16 -10.39
N GLN A 22 11.00 -10.10 -11.08
CA GLN A 22 11.48 -9.69 -12.39
C GLN A 22 12.05 -8.27 -12.29
N LYS A 23 13.19 -8.06 -12.95
CA LYS A 23 13.90 -6.77 -12.91
C LYS A 23 13.06 -5.60 -13.44
N ASP A 24 12.25 -5.86 -14.47
CA ASP A 24 11.36 -4.89 -15.09
C ASP A 24 9.91 -5.15 -14.60
N CYS A 25 9.57 -4.66 -13.42
CA CYS A 25 8.25 -4.83 -12.81
C CYS A 25 7.58 -3.51 -12.43
N PHE A 26 6.26 -3.54 -12.24
CA PHE A 26 5.47 -2.37 -11.81
C PHE A 26 5.75 -1.97 -10.37
N GLY A 27 6.44 -2.81 -9.61
CA GLY A 27 6.69 -2.62 -8.19
C GLY A 27 7.27 -3.90 -7.60
N TRP A 28 7.71 -3.82 -6.35
CA TRP A 28 8.18 -4.99 -5.62
C TRP A 28 7.81 -4.93 -4.14
N VAL A 29 7.71 -6.11 -3.53
CA VAL A 29 7.55 -6.33 -2.09
C VAL A 29 8.83 -6.93 -1.54
N GLY A 30 9.26 -6.49 -0.35
CA GLY A 30 10.50 -6.96 0.28
C GLY A 30 11.77 -6.46 -0.42
N GLY A 31 12.91 -7.09 -0.12
CA GLY A 31 14.21 -6.61 -0.61
C GLY A 31 14.53 -5.19 -0.14
N ASN A 32 15.26 -4.43 -0.96
CA ASN A 32 15.70 -3.08 -0.62
C ASN A 32 14.71 -2.00 -1.10
N ALA A 33 14.65 -0.91 -0.34
CA ALA A 33 13.86 0.26 -0.68
C ALA A 33 14.33 0.89 -2.01
N PRO A 34 13.52 1.77 -2.62
CA PRO A 34 13.95 2.54 -3.79
C PRO A 34 15.20 3.39 -3.52
N ALA A 35 16.15 3.40 -4.45
CA ALA A 35 17.41 4.14 -4.37
C ALA A 35 17.25 5.65 -4.13
N CYS A 36 16.11 6.25 -4.49
CA CYS A 36 15.82 7.66 -4.17
C CYS A 36 15.73 7.96 -2.65
N PHE A 37 15.78 6.95 -1.80
CA PHE A 37 15.82 7.05 -0.34
C PHE A 37 17.21 6.87 0.27
N ASP A 38 18.24 6.54 -0.51
CA ASP A 38 19.60 6.23 0.00
C ASP A 38 20.19 7.36 0.85
N ASP A 39 19.98 8.60 0.37
CA ASP A 39 20.47 9.83 1.01
C ASP A 39 19.40 10.52 1.87
N LYS A 40 18.27 9.87 2.12
CA LYS A 40 17.15 10.44 2.89
C LYS A 40 16.97 9.69 4.19
N TYR A 41 16.73 10.44 5.25
CA TYR A 41 16.26 9.90 6.54
C TYR A 41 14.74 10.09 6.59
N LEU A 42 13.99 9.00 6.48
CA LEU A 42 12.52 9.01 6.52
C LEU A 42 11.98 9.20 7.94
N SER A 43 12.73 8.75 8.95
CA SER A 43 12.44 8.99 10.36
C SER A 43 13.76 9.24 11.12
N ASN A 44 13.68 10.13 12.11
CA ASN A 44 14.79 10.44 13.02
C ASN A 44 14.68 9.69 14.36
N LYS A 45 13.57 8.97 14.61
CA LYS A 45 13.27 8.39 15.93
C LYS A 45 12.92 6.90 15.89
N ASP A 46 12.30 6.46 14.81
CA ASP A 46 11.78 5.09 14.69
C ASP A 46 12.51 4.36 13.57
N ASN A 47 12.84 3.08 13.82
CA ASN A 47 13.26 2.19 12.75
C ASN A 47 12.09 2.03 11.78
N LEU A 48 12.30 2.37 10.52
CA LEU A 48 11.36 2.15 9.44
C LEU A 48 11.88 1.07 8.52
N TYR A 49 11.00 0.18 8.12
CA TYR A 49 11.29 -0.94 7.26
C TYR A 49 10.45 -0.86 6.00
N PHE A 50 11.09 -1.01 4.86
CA PHE A 50 10.46 -1.02 3.54
C PHE A 50 9.59 -2.25 3.39
N TYR A 51 8.30 -2.03 3.13
CA TYR A 51 7.36 -3.12 2.89
C TYR A 51 7.24 -3.38 1.39
N LEU A 52 6.79 -2.37 0.64
CA LEU A 52 6.62 -2.48 -0.81
C LEU A 52 6.69 -1.12 -1.52
N THR A 53 6.87 -1.18 -2.83
CA THR A 53 6.70 -0.04 -3.73
C THR A 53 5.96 -0.47 -4.98
N PHE A 54 5.11 0.39 -5.54
CA PHE A 54 4.48 0.15 -6.83
C PHE A 54 4.20 1.45 -7.58
N GLN A 55 4.17 1.37 -8.90
CA GLN A 55 3.89 2.49 -9.78
C GLN A 55 2.47 3.02 -9.51
N ASN A 56 2.34 4.33 -9.35
CA ASN A 56 1.06 4.95 -9.06
C ASN A 56 0.15 4.82 -10.31
N PRO A 57 -1.02 4.16 -10.20
CA PRO A 57 -1.93 3.99 -11.34
C PRO A 57 -2.43 5.33 -11.92
N LEU A 58 -2.51 6.37 -11.09
CA LEU A 58 -2.94 7.71 -11.50
C LEU A 58 -1.83 8.54 -12.13
N ASN A 59 -0.57 8.17 -11.89
CA ASN A 59 0.58 8.87 -12.43
C ASN A 59 1.73 7.88 -12.67
N PRO A 60 1.91 7.37 -13.90
CA PRO A 60 2.92 6.35 -14.19
C PRO A 60 4.36 6.86 -14.05
N ASN A 61 4.60 8.16 -13.87
CA ASN A 61 5.94 8.68 -13.57
C ASN A 61 6.26 8.67 -12.07
N LYS A 62 5.32 8.22 -11.23
CA LYS A 62 5.44 8.17 -9.77
C LYS A 62 5.31 6.74 -9.26
N GLN A 63 5.91 6.51 -8.12
CA GLN A 63 5.77 5.30 -7.32
C GLN A 63 5.26 5.67 -5.93
N ILE A 64 4.52 4.75 -5.33
CA ILE A 64 4.08 4.79 -3.94
C ILE A 64 4.87 3.73 -3.20
N SER A 65 5.62 4.14 -2.18
CA SER A 65 6.30 3.23 -1.26
C SER A 65 5.65 3.25 0.11
N ILE A 66 5.55 2.09 0.74
CA ILE A 66 5.06 1.92 2.10
C ILE A 66 6.19 1.40 2.98
N PHE A 67 6.34 2.02 4.15
CA PHE A 67 7.24 1.61 5.20
C PHE A 67 6.45 1.33 6.47
N THR A 68 6.89 0.34 7.23
CA THR A 68 6.32 -0.04 8.52
C THR A 68 7.34 0.20 9.63
N PRO A 69 6.93 0.62 10.84
CA PRO A 69 7.79 0.53 12.01
C PRO A 69 7.94 -0.94 12.45
N GLU A 70 8.60 -1.15 13.59
CA GLU A 70 8.57 -2.44 14.30
C GLU A 70 7.13 -2.89 14.58
N PHE A 71 6.90 -4.21 14.59
CA PHE A 71 5.56 -4.79 14.66
C PHE A 71 4.75 -4.30 15.87
N ASP A 72 5.35 -4.26 17.06
CA ASP A 72 4.65 -3.81 18.28
C ASP A 72 4.17 -2.35 18.16
N VAL A 73 4.97 -1.49 17.54
CA VAL A 73 4.60 -0.09 17.26
C VAL A 73 3.52 -0.04 16.18
N ALA A 74 3.63 -0.85 15.13
CA ALA A 74 2.62 -0.91 14.08
C ALA A 74 1.27 -1.36 14.66
N LEU A 75 1.27 -2.30 15.61
CA LEU A 75 0.09 -2.85 16.26
C LEU A 75 -0.54 -1.86 17.25
N GLU A 76 0.26 -1.21 18.09
CA GLU A 76 -0.22 -0.18 19.03
C GLU A 76 -0.85 1.00 18.29
N TYR A 77 -0.26 1.38 17.17
CA TYR A 77 -0.68 2.52 16.34
C TYR A 77 -1.14 2.06 14.95
N ASN A 78 -2.15 1.18 14.91
CA ASN A 78 -2.67 0.61 13.66
C ASN A 78 -3.89 1.34 13.10
N THR A 79 -4.41 2.39 13.76
CA THR A 79 -5.65 3.07 13.35
C THR A 79 -5.51 4.59 13.24
N TYR A 80 -6.40 5.19 12.45
CA TYR A 80 -6.49 6.63 12.24
C TYR A 80 -6.90 7.36 13.54
N PRO A 81 -6.32 8.52 13.87
CA PRO A 81 -5.37 9.31 13.07
C PRO A 81 -3.89 8.99 13.29
N ASP A 82 -3.57 8.07 14.18
CA ASP A 82 -2.21 7.88 14.69
C ASP A 82 -1.41 6.79 13.97
N CYS A 83 -1.96 6.22 12.89
CA CYS A 83 -1.34 5.12 12.16
C CYS A 83 0.12 5.43 11.78
N LYS A 84 1.04 4.55 12.18
CA LYS A 84 2.49 4.77 12.03
C LYS A 84 3.09 4.21 10.74
N LEU A 85 2.30 3.53 9.92
CA LEU A 85 2.75 3.15 8.58
C LEU A 85 2.95 4.41 7.74
N LEU A 86 4.11 4.51 7.10
CA LEU A 86 4.48 5.65 6.28
C LEU A 86 4.21 5.33 4.82
N LEU A 87 3.47 6.20 4.15
CA LEU A 87 3.32 6.21 2.70
C LEU A 87 4.09 7.39 2.11
N VAL A 88 4.93 7.13 1.11
CA VAL A 88 5.66 8.16 0.38
C VAL A 88 5.44 8.00 -1.11
N GLU A 89 4.95 9.06 -1.77
CA GLU A 89 4.98 9.16 -3.22
C GLU A 89 6.31 9.77 -3.68
N HIS A 90 6.96 9.17 -4.68
CA HIS A 90 8.24 9.61 -5.21
C HIS A 90 8.35 9.39 -6.72
N GLU A 91 9.38 9.97 -7.36
CA GLU A 91 9.71 9.67 -8.76
C GLU A 91 10.10 8.20 -8.94
N LEU A 92 9.99 7.69 -10.17
CA LEU A 92 10.48 6.34 -10.50
C LEU A 92 11.91 6.13 -10.01
N SER A 93 12.13 5.02 -9.32
CA SER A 93 13.43 4.65 -8.78
C SER A 93 13.58 3.14 -8.83
N SER A 94 14.79 2.69 -9.19
CA SER A 94 15.16 1.28 -9.05
C SER A 94 15.34 0.91 -7.58
N GLN A 95 15.42 -0.38 -7.30
CA GLN A 95 15.86 -0.89 -6.01
C GLN A 95 17.25 -0.38 -5.64
N SER A 96 17.45 -0.05 -4.36
CA SER A 96 18.71 0.35 -3.77
C SER A 96 19.68 -0.83 -3.57
N LYS A 97 20.97 -0.51 -3.50
CA LYS A 97 22.01 -1.43 -3.00
C LYS A 97 22.17 -1.38 -1.47
N SER A 98 21.47 -0.48 -0.80
CA SER A 98 21.54 -0.27 0.65
C SER A 98 20.45 -1.06 1.37
N ASP A 99 20.85 -1.77 2.41
CA ASP A 99 19.93 -2.51 3.29
C ASP A 99 19.35 -1.61 4.41
N ARG A 100 19.58 -0.28 4.37
CA ARG A 100 19.20 0.67 5.44
C ARG A 100 17.75 0.51 5.90
N TYR A 101 16.85 0.30 4.94
CA TYR A 101 15.41 0.15 5.18
C TYR A 101 14.94 -1.28 4.91
N LYS A 102 15.83 -2.27 4.72
CA LYS A 102 15.40 -3.64 4.41
C LYS A 102 14.53 -4.19 5.54
N HIS A 103 13.41 -4.83 5.19
CA HIS A 103 12.55 -5.44 6.20
C HIS A 103 13.22 -6.65 6.85
N PRO A 104 13.27 -6.75 8.19
CA PRO A 104 13.92 -7.87 8.86
C PRO A 104 13.16 -9.20 8.72
N GLU A 105 11.86 -9.14 8.49
CA GLU A 105 10.98 -10.33 8.40
C GLU A 105 10.63 -10.75 6.95
N ILE A 106 11.08 -10.02 5.93
CA ILE A 106 10.83 -10.36 4.53
C ILE A 106 12.17 -10.70 3.88
N ASP A 107 12.47 -12.00 3.80
CA ASP A 107 13.74 -12.50 3.26
C ASP A 107 13.83 -12.36 1.74
N GLU A 108 12.70 -12.60 1.08
CA GLU A 108 12.57 -12.66 -0.37
C GLU A 108 12.15 -11.33 -0.99
N ILE A 109 12.23 -11.27 -2.32
CA ILE A 109 11.73 -10.16 -3.12
C ILE A 109 10.70 -10.70 -4.12
N TYR A 110 9.59 -9.98 -4.25
CA TYR A 110 8.50 -10.35 -5.15
C TYR A 110 8.17 -9.19 -6.09
N SER A 111 7.83 -9.49 -7.33
CA SER A 111 7.33 -8.47 -8.27
C SER A 111 5.83 -8.30 -8.14
N ILE A 112 5.39 -7.05 -8.25
CA ILE A 112 3.99 -6.67 -8.38
C ILE A 112 3.66 -6.54 -9.87
N TYR A 113 2.54 -7.13 -10.29
CA TYR A 113 2.06 -7.06 -11.67
C TYR A 113 0.55 -6.79 -11.70
N GLU A 114 0.11 -6.05 -12.72
CA GLU A 114 -1.32 -5.81 -12.96
C GLU A 114 -1.98 -7.11 -13.45
N MET A 115 -3.11 -7.47 -12.84
CA MET A 115 -3.87 -8.66 -13.19
C MET A 115 -5.07 -8.33 -14.08
N SER A 116 -5.85 -7.32 -13.71
CA SER A 116 -7.11 -6.94 -14.36
C SER A 116 -7.59 -5.56 -13.91
N THR A 117 -8.47 -4.96 -14.70
CA THR A 117 -9.20 -3.73 -14.39
C THR A 117 -10.73 -3.93 -14.26
N GLU A 118 -11.18 -5.15 -13.99
CA GLU A 118 -12.61 -5.53 -14.09
C GLU A 118 -13.32 -5.71 -12.73
N LYS A 119 -14.62 -5.40 -12.70
CA LYS A 119 -15.48 -5.48 -11.50
C LYS A 119 -15.59 -6.89 -10.88
N ASP A 120 -15.45 -7.94 -11.68
CA ASP A 120 -15.82 -9.31 -11.30
C ASP A 120 -14.64 -10.19 -10.84
N MET A 121 -13.46 -9.60 -10.58
CA MET A 121 -12.34 -10.38 -10.03
C MET A 121 -12.64 -10.75 -8.57
N PRO A 122 -12.52 -12.05 -8.17
CA PRO A 122 -12.68 -12.42 -6.78
C PRO A 122 -11.64 -11.69 -5.93
N GLU A 123 -12.09 -10.76 -5.09
CA GLU A 123 -11.23 -9.82 -4.36
C GLU A 123 -10.20 -10.52 -3.45
N LYS A 124 -10.48 -11.78 -3.07
CA LYS A 124 -9.57 -12.66 -2.32
C LYS A 124 -8.34 -13.15 -3.10
N ASN A 125 -8.20 -12.78 -4.37
CA ASN A 125 -7.12 -13.24 -5.25
C ASN A 125 -6.15 -12.12 -5.66
N CYS A 126 -6.20 -10.96 -5.01
CA CYS A 126 -5.34 -9.83 -5.35
C CYS A 126 -4.61 -9.29 -4.11
N ALA A 127 -3.32 -8.99 -4.29
CA ALA A 127 -2.48 -8.41 -3.28
C ALA A 127 -2.76 -6.91 -3.10
N ILE A 128 -3.10 -6.19 -4.18
CA ILE A 128 -3.48 -4.76 -4.12
C ILE A 128 -4.76 -4.55 -4.92
N LYS A 129 -5.72 -3.84 -4.33
CA LYS A 129 -6.94 -3.36 -4.99
C LYS A 129 -6.95 -1.84 -4.96
N PHE A 130 -6.82 -1.21 -6.13
CA PHE A 130 -6.85 0.23 -6.31
C PHE A 130 -8.23 0.70 -6.77
N GLY A 131 -8.89 1.53 -5.95
CA GLY A 131 -10.26 1.98 -6.14
C GLY A 131 -11.31 0.95 -5.74
N GLY A 132 -12.52 1.11 -6.27
CA GLY A 132 -13.69 0.33 -5.82
C GLY A 132 -14.11 0.68 -4.40
N ASN A 133 -14.86 -0.22 -3.75
CA ASN A 133 -15.28 -0.06 -2.35
C ASN A 133 -14.27 -0.69 -1.40
N VAL A 134 -14.15 -0.12 -0.20
CA VAL A 134 -13.41 -0.72 0.93
C VAL A 134 -14.00 -2.10 1.21
N MET A 135 -13.12 -3.09 1.43
CA MET A 135 -13.52 -4.40 1.93
C MET A 135 -12.80 -4.66 3.26
N PRO A 136 -13.45 -4.37 4.41
CA PRO A 136 -12.91 -4.66 5.73
C PRO A 136 -12.76 -6.16 5.93
N ILE A 137 -11.72 -6.58 6.65
CA ILE A 137 -11.52 -8.00 7.00
C ILE A 137 -11.96 -8.28 8.45
N GLN A 138 -11.99 -7.24 9.30
CA GLN A 138 -12.52 -7.33 10.66
C GLN A 138 -13.95 -6.77 10.73
N TRP A 139 -14.85 -7.55 11.33
CA TRP A 139 -16.25 -7.16 11.50
C TRP A 139 -16.45 -6.33 12.76
N GLY A 140 -17.26 -5.27 12.67
CA GLY A 140 -17.72 -4.49 13.83
C GLY A 140 -16.80 -3.35 14.26
N LEU A 141 -15.71 -3.07 13.53
CA LEU A 141 -14.90 -1.87 13.71
C LEU A 141 -15.30 -0.79 12.71
N ASP A 142 -15.58 0.42 13.20
CA ASP A 142 -15.88 1.60 12.36
C ASP A 142 -14.61 2.42 12.06
N ASN A 143 -13.57 1.76 11.52
CA ASN A 143 -12.34 2.44 11.14
C ASN A 143 -12.54 3.32 9.90
N ASP A 144 -13.30 2.84 8.91
CA ASP A 144 -13.66 3.59 7.70
C ASP A 144 -14.44 4.87 8.03
N GLY A 145 -15.48 4.79 8.86
CA GLY A 145 -16.34 5.92 9.19
C GLY A 145 -15.59 7.09 9.83
N LYS A 146 -14.60 6.81 10.69
CA LYS A 146 -13.73 7.85 11.28
C LYS A 146 -12.97 8.63 10.22
N VAL A 147 -12.40 7.93 9.24
CA VAL A 147 -11.55 8.52 8.20
C VAL A 147 -12.37 9.32 7.19
N VAL A 148 -13.54 8.78 6.81
CA VAL A 148 -14.48 9.42 5.87
C VAL A 148 -15.14 10.66 6.47
N LYS A 149 -15.43 10.67 7.78
CA LYS A 149 -16.00 11.83 8.48
C LYS A 149 -15.12 13.08 8.38
N ASP A 150 -13.81 12.89 8.27
CA ASP A 150 -12.83 13.98 8.11
C ASP A 150 -12.60 14.37 6.62
N GLY A 151 -13.45 13.87 5.73
CA GLY A 151 -13.48 14.24 4.31
C GLY A 151 -12.47 13.48 3.44
N ASN A 152 -11.91 12.38 3.95
CA ASN A 152 -11.01 11.54 3.18
C ASN A 152 -11.79 10.46 2.41
N SER A 153 -11.21 10.00 1.31
CA SER A 153 -11.78 8.97 0.45
C SER A 153 -10.82 7.79 0.34
N PHE A 154 -11.38 6.58 0.36
CA PHE A 154 -10.60 5.36 0.10
C PHE A 154 -9.96 5.40 -1.28
N ILE A 155 -8.67 5.09 -1.34
CA ILE A 155 -7.86 5.06 -2.56
C ILE A 155 -7.50 3.63 -2.95
N PHE A 156 -6.89 2.86 -2.06
CA PHE A 156 -6.53 1.46 -2.31
C PHE A 156 -6.34 0.69 -1.01
N GLN A 157 -6.40 -0.64 -1.12
CA GLN A 157 -6.06 -1.55 -0.04
C GLN A 157 -5.02 -2.57 -0.48
N ILE A 158 -4.28 -3.11 0.47
CA ILE A 158 -3.28 -4.16 0.28
C ILE A 158 -3.66 -5.36 1.15
N ASN A 159 -3.91 -6.51 0.53
CA ASN A 159 -4.33 -7.74 1.21
C ASN A 159 -3.12 -8.67 1.36
N GLU A 160 -2.53 -8.73 2.55
CA GLU A 160 -1.36 -9.55 2.82
C GLU A 160 -1.68 -11.06 2.76
N ILE A 161 -2.92 -11.46 3.04
CA ILE A 161 -3.36 -12.86 2.87
C ILE A 161 -3.15 -13.41 1.44
N CYS A 162 -3.05 -12.52 0.44
CA CYS A 162 -2.78 -12.87 -0.95
C CYS A 162 -1.28 -12.86 -1.29
N MET A 163 -0.41 -12.56 -0.32
CA MET A 163 1.04 -12.50 -0.47
C MET A 163 1.69 -13.70 0.19
N LYS A 164 2.06 -14.69 -0.61
CA LYS A 164 2.70 -15.90 -0.10
C LYS A 164 4.01 -15.56 0.62
N ASP A 165 4.22 -16.20 1.77
CA ASP A 165 5.45 -16.11 2.59
C ASP A 165 5.69 -14.71 3.22
N ILE A 166 4.71 -13.82 3.17
CA ILE A 166 4.75 -12.48 3.80
C ILE A 166 3.63 -12.41 4.85
N SER A 167 3.97 -12.04 6.08
CA SER A 167 3.01 -11.96 7.20
C SER A 167 3.35 -10.84 8.20
N VAL A 168 3.77 -9.69 7.70
CA VAL A 168 4.12 -8.49 8.50
C VAL A 168 2.92 -7.98 9.29
N PHE A 169 1.72 -8.15 8.75
CA PHE A 169 0.44 -7.72 9.33
C PHE A 169 -0.45 -8.92 9.70
N MET A 170 0.16 -10.09 9.97
CA MET A 170 -0.56 -11.33 10.31
C MET A 170 -1.61 -11.73 9.26
N ALA A 171 -1.22 -11.74 7.98
CA ALA A 171 -2.13 -11.96 6.85
C ALA A 171 -3.27 -10.92 6.79
N GLY A 172 -2.97 -9.72 7.25
CA GLY A 172 -3.90 -8.62 7.39
C GLY A 172 -4.19 -7.83 6.12
N CYS A 173 -4.75 -6.64 6.29
CA CYS A 173 -5.07 -5.71 5.23
C CYS A 173 -4.71 -4.26 5.61
N ILE A 174 -4.04 -3.54 4.71
CA ILE A 174 -3.70 -2.12 4.86
C ILE A 174 -4.67 -1.28 4.04
N TYR A 175 -5.16 -0.17 4.57
CA TYR A 175 -6.12 0.71 3.89
C TYR A 175 -5.58 2.12 3.75
N VAL A 176 -5.52 2.60 2.51
CA VAL A 176 -4.99 3.91 2.14
C VAL A 176 -6.10 4.84 1.72
N TYR A 177 -6.05 6.05 2.29
CA TYR A 177 -7.00 7.12 2.06
C TYR A 177 -6.28 8.38 1.62
N GLY A 178 -7.03 9.31 1.05
CA GLY A 178 -6.54 10.63 0.66
C GLY A 178 -7.70 11.53 0.26
N LYS A 179 -7.42 12.77 -0.12
CA LYS A 179 -8.45 13.68 -0.62
C LYS A 179 -8.53 13.60 -2.14
N ILE A 180 -9.75 13.54 -2.67
CA ILE A 180 -10.00 13.55 -4.12
C ILE A 180 -10.45 14.96 -4.52
N GLU A 181 -9.60 15.67 -5.25
CA GLU A 181 -9.90 17.00 -5.77
C GLU A 181 -9.85 16.96 -7.30
N GLY A 182 -11.02 17.10 -7.94
CA GLY A 182 -11.13 16.89 -9.38
C GLY A 182 -10.76 15.44 -9.74
N ASN A 183 -9.71 15.25 -10.53
CA ASN A 183 -9.20 13.93 -10.93
C ASN A 183 -7.82 13.63 -10.31
N LYS A 184 -7.53 14.21 -9.14
CA LYS A 184 -6.26 14.02 -8.44
C LYS A 184 -6.51 13.54 -7.02
N VAL A 185 -5.68 12.60 -6.58
CA VAL A 185 -5.55 12.24 -5.17
C VAL A 185 -4.48 13.13 -4.57
N THR A 186 -4.78 13.76 -3.44
CA THR A 186 -3.86 14.61 -2.70
C THR A 186 -3.65 14.04 -1.30
N ASN A 187 -2.39 14.09 -0.84
CA ASN A 187 -1.95 13.60 0.46
C ASN A 187 -2.45 12.18 0.77
N PRO A 188 -2.15 11.16 -0.07
CA PRO A 188 -2.46 9.79 0.31
C PRO A 188 -1.69 9.39 1.58
N PHE A 189 -2.33 8.64 2.47
CA PHE A 189 -1.74 8.15 3.71
C PHE A 189 -2.34 6.80 4.10
N VAL A 190 -1.59 5.99 4.84
CA VAL A 190 -2.14 4.78 5.45
C VAL A 190 -3.02 5.21 6.61
N ALA A 191 -4.33 4.95 6.51
CA ALA A 191 -5.25 5.34 7.56
C ALA A 191 -5.29 4.31 8.68
N TYR A 192 -5.30 3.02 8.32
CA TYR A 192 -5.27 1.92 9.27
C TYR A 192 -4.86 0.62 8.59
N TRP A 193 -4.57 -0.38 9.41
CA TRP A 193 -4.46 -1.77 8.97
C TRP A 193 -5.15 -2.70 9.98
N GLU A 194 -5.62 -3.84 9.48
CA GLU A 194 -6.34 -4.87 10.24
C GLU A 194 -5.56 -6.19 10.12
N TYR A 195 -5.59 -7.02 11.16
CA TYR A 195 -5.02 -8.39 11.12
C TYR A 195 -6.15 -9.43 10.89
N SER A 196 -5.80 -10.60 10.36
CA SER A 196 -6.73 -11.73 10.17
C SER A 196 -6.72 -12.72 11.32
#